data_AF-A0A1J3ETC6-F1
#
_entry.id   AF-A0A1J3ETC6-F1
#
_cell.length_a   1.000
_cell.length_b   1.000
_cell.length_c   1.000
_cell.angle_alpha   90.00
_cell.angle_beta   90.00
_cell.angle_gamma   90.00
#
_symmetry.space_group_name_H-M   'P 1'
#
loop_
_entity.id
_entity.type
_entity.pdbx_description
1 polymer ?
#
loop_
_entity_poly.entity_id
_entity_poly.type
_entity_poly.pdbx_seq_one_letter_code
_entity_poly.pdbx_strand_id
1 'polypeptide(L)'
;MVWEKEKIVGSCLVGGAAFAVGASFLHLFLKGELPLGLGLGSGLPWCSFRKRKPVRVYMDGCFDMMHYGHCNALRQARALGDQLVVGVVSDEEIIANKGPPVTPLHERMIMVKAVKWVDEVIPDAPYAITEDFMKKLFDEYQIDYIIHGDDPCVLPDGTDAYALAKKAGRYKQIKRTEGVSSTDIVGRMLLCVRERSVSDSHSHSSLQRQFSHGHNSPKFEDGASSAGTRVSHFLPTSRRIVQFSNGKGPGPDARIIYIDGAFDLFHAGHVEILRRARELGDFLLVGIHNDQTVSAKRGAHRPIMNLHERSLSVLACRYVDEVIIGAPWEVSRDTITTFDISLVVHGTVAESDDFQKEEDNPYAVPISMSIFQILDSPLDITTSTIIRRIVANHEAYQKRNLKKEASEKKYYEQKSFVTGD
;
A
#
# COMPACT_ATOMS: atom_id res chain seq x y z
N MET A 1 -19.21 -13.66 57.21
CA MET A 1 -18.00 -14.40 56.86
C MET A 1 -17.16 -13.52 55.97
N VAL A 2 -15.92 -13.33 56.39
CA VAL A 2 -14.96 -12.32 55.95
C VAL A 2 -14.51 -12.61 54.51
N TRP A 3 -14.49 -11.58 53.66
CA TRP A 3 -13.71 -11.58 52.43
C TRP A 3 -12.36 -10.92 52.73
N GLU A 4 -11.32 -11.74 52.72
CA GLU A 4 -9.94 -11.41 53.02
C GLU A 4 -9.28 -10.80 51.78
N LYS A 5 -8.73 -9.59 51.93
CA LYS A 5 -7.96 -8.90 50.89
C LYS A 5 -6.51 -9.38 50.96
N GLU A 6 -6.08 -10.16 49.98
CA GLU A 6 -4.66 -10.43 49.77
C GLU A 6 -3.94 -9.20 49.20
N LYS A 7 -2.88 -8.80 49.90
CA LYS A 7 -1.84 -7.89 49.43
C LYS A 7 -0.80 -8.73 48.69
N ILE A 8 -0.50 -8.40 47.44
CA ILE A 8 0.77 -8.80 46.82
C ILE A 8 1.54 -7.54 46.41
N VAL A 9 2.75 -7.49 46.96
CA VAL A 9 3.80 -6.49 46.80
C VAL A 9 4.52 -6.76 45.48
N GLY A 10 4.54 -5.78 44.58
CA GLY A 10 5.41 -5.75 43.40
C GLY A 10 6.33 -4.54 43.49
N SER A 11 7.59 -4.78 43.84
CA SER A 11 8.66 -3.78 43.91
C SER A 11 9.14 -3.43 42.50
N CYS A 12 9.19 -2.14 42.18
CA CYS A 12 9.83 -1.61 40.98
C CYS A 12 11.06 -0.82 41.42
N LEU A 13 12.26 -1.33 41.12
CA LEU A 13 13.53 -0.63 41.31
C LEU A 13 13.96 0.02 39.99
N VAL A 14 13.63 1.29 39.83
CA VAL A 14 14.41 2.24 39.04
C VAL A 14 14.55 3.51 39.88
N GLY A 15 15.77 4.01 39.96
CA GLY A 15 16.22 4.93 40.99
C GLY A 15 15.45 6.25 41.12
N GLY A 16 15.25 6.64 42.38
CA GLY A 16 15.57 7.97 42.88
C GLY A 16 14.67 9.14 42.46
N ALA A 17 13.49 9.23 43.07
CA ALA A 17 12.91 10.44 43.69
C ALA A 17 11.38 10.28 43.82
N ALA A 18 10.91 9.78 44.97
CA ALA A 18 9.49 9.73 45.27
C ALA A 18 9.02 11.08 45.83
N PHE A 19 8.34 11.88 45.01
CA PHE A 19 7.47 12.94 45.51
C PHE A 19 6.13 12.31 45.92
N ALA A 20 5.85 12.30 47.22
CA ALA A 20 4.55 11.93 47.76
C ALA A 20 3.53 13.02 47.42
N VAL A 21 2.72 12.81 46.37
CA VAL A 21 1.55 13.66 46.12
C VAL A 21 0.38 13.07 46.91
N GLY A 22 0.23 13.53 48.15
CA GLY A 22 -0.92 13.23 48.98
C GLY A 22 -2.19 13.88 48.41
N ALA A 23 -3.29 13.13 48.42
CA ALA A 23 -4.63 13.60 48.10
C ALA A 23 -5.09 14.66 49.13
N SER A 24 -4.68 15.92 48.92
CA SER A 24 -5.21 17.09 49.65
C SER A 24 -5.02 18.42 48.90
N PHE A 25 -4.63 18.41 47.63
CA PHE A 25 -4.42 19.64 46.84
C PHE A 25 -5.58 20.02 45.90
N LEU A 26 -6.71 19.30 45.93
CA LEU A 26 -7.90 19.61 45.13
C LEU A 26 -8.94 20.48 45.88
N HIS A 27 -8.53 21.22 46.90
CA HIS A 27 -9.47 22.05 47.67
C HIS A 27 -9.01 23.48 48.00
N LEU A 28 -7.90 23.94 47.42
CA LEU A 28 -7.34 25.26 47.72
C LEU A 28 -7.03 26.12 46.48
N PHE A 29 -7.91 26.09 45.47
CA PHE A 29 -7.86 27.03 44.33
C PHE A 29 -9.22 27.62 43.96
N LEU A 30 -10.12 27.71 44.95
CA LEU A 30 -11.38 28.43 44.86
C LEU A 30 -11.57 29.27 46.12
N LYS A 31 -10.89 30.43 46.16
CA LYS A 31 -11.26 31.69 46.84
C LYS A 31 -9.99 32.47 47.26
N GLY A 32 -9.89 33.70 46.77
CA GLY A 32 -9.47 34.86 47.55
C GLY A 32 -7.97 35.09 47.81
N GLU A 33 -7.48 36.16 47.19
CA GLU A 33 -6.54 37.13 47.77
C GLU A 33 -5.06 36.73 47.95
N LEU A 34 -4.22 37.31 47.09
CA LEU A 34 -2.77 37.41 47.25
C LEU A 34 -2.43 38.61 48.17
N PRO A 35 -1.61 38.44 49.23
CA PRO A 35 -0.87 39.55 49.79
C PRO A 35 0.43 39.77 49.02
N LEU A 36 0.70 41.04 48.71
CA LEU A 36 1.97 41.53 48.19
C LEU A 36 3.15 41.20 49.11
N GLY A 37 4.26 40.81 48.49
CA GLY A 37 5.60 41.08 49.00
C GLY A 37 6.25 39.97 49.80
N LEU A 38 7.15 39.22 49.15
CA LEU A 38 8.48 38.87 49.65
C LEU A 38 9.23 38.13 48.53
N GLY A 39 10.30 38.75 48.03
CA GLY A 39 11.19 38.14 47.07
C GLY A 39 12.00 37.01 47.70
N LEU A 40 12.10 35.90 46.98
CA LEU A 40 13.16 34.90 47.13
C LEU A 40 13.50 34.40 45.74
N GLY A 41 14.76 34.60 45.36
CA GLY A 41 15.30 34.12 44.10
C GLY A 41 15.28 32.60 44.03
N SER A 42 14.95 32.09 42.86
CA SER A 42 15.35 30.76 42.45
C SER A 42 15.35 30.72 40.93
N GLY A 43 16.56 30.77 40.36
CA GLY A 43 16.77 30.32 38.98
C GLY A 43 16.38 28.86 38.90
N LEU A 44 15.16 28.57 38.45
CA LEU A 44 14.90 27.31 37.78
C LEU A 44 15.43 27.46 36.35
N PRO A 45 16.29 26.55 35.87
CA PRO A 45 16.71 26.59 34.49
C PRO A 45 15.48 26.33 33.64
N TRP A 46 15.11 27.33 32.84
CA TRP A 46 14.12 27.18 31.80
C TRP A 46 14.69 26.18 30.80
N CYS A 47 14.34 24.89 30.96
CA CYS A 47 14.63 23.86 29.97
C CYS A 47 13.87 24.23 28.70
N SER A 48 14.57 24.91 27.79
CA SER A 48 14.16 25.04 26.41
C SER A 48 14.01 23.62 25.84
N PHE A 49 12.77 23.15 25.71
CA PHE A 49 12.47 21.99 24.88
C PHE A 49 12.76 22.37 23.43
N ARG A 50 14.03 22.28 23.01
CA ARG A 50 14.41 22.38 21.61
C ARG A 50 13.71 21.25 20.86
N LYS A 51 12.75 21.58 20.01
CA LYS A 51 12.12 20.60 19.11
C LYS A 51 13.22 19.94 18.28
N ARG A 52 13.34 18.62 18.37
CA ARG A 52 14.28 17.83 17.56
C ARG A 52 13.93 18.02 16.08
N LYS A 53 14.95 18.22 15.23
CA LYS A 53 14.78 18.29 13.77
C LYS A 53 14.10 16.98 13.28
N PRO A 54 13.05 17.05 12.44
CA PRO A 54 12.45 15.87 11.83
C PRO A 54 13.49 15.09 11.01
N VAL A 55 13.50 13.77 11.14
CA VAL A 55 14.33 12.87 10.33
C VAL A 55 13.67 12.67 8.97
N ARG A 56 14.32 13.05 7.89
CA ARG A 56 13.83 12.88 6.53
C ARG A 56 14.51 11.68 5.90
N VAL A 57 13.74 10.74 5.37
CA VAL A 57 14.27 9.54 4.72
C VAL A 57 13.89 9.51 3.26
N TYR A 58 14.75 8.93 2.44
CA TYR A 58 14.54 8.81 1.00
C TYR A 58 14.43 7.36 0.57
N MET A 59 13.50 7.06 -0.33
CA MET A 59 13.42 5.78 -1.02
C MET A 59 13.11 6.05 -2.49
N ASP A 60 13.76 5.33 -3.39
CA ASP A 60 13.44 5.42 -4.81
C ASP A 60 12.99 4.09 -5.38
N GLY A 61 12.46 4.16 -6.59
CA GLY A 61 12.12 2.98 -7.36
C GLY A 61 11.44 3.32 -8.66
N CYS A 62 11.28 2.29 -9.49
CA CYS A 62 10.49 2.41 -10.70
C CYS A 62 9.01 2.57 -10.36
N PHE A 63 8.52 1.84 -9.35
CA PHE A 63 7.09 1.74 -9.02
C PHE A 63 6.22 1.34 -10.22
N ASP A 64 6.79 0.55 -11.14
CA ASP A 64 6.07 -0.02 -12.28
C ASP A 64 5.16 -1.15 -11.81
N MET A 65 3.88 -1.10 -12.19
CA MET A 65 2.84 -2.00 -11.70
C MET A 65 2.78 -2.01 -10.16
N MET A 66 2.64 -0.82 -9.57
CA MET A 66 2.62 -0.64 -8.12
C MET A 66 1.55 -1.52 -7.46
N HIS A 67 1.88 -2.07 -6.29
CA HIS A 67 1.06 -3.06 -5.57
C HIS A 67 1.31 -2.97 -4.06
N TYR A 68 0.52 -3.67 -3.25
CA TYR A 68 0.61 -3.61 -1.78
C TYR A 68 2.03 -3.87 -1.21
N GLY A 69 2.85 -4.69 -1.88
CA GLY A 69 4.27 -4.88 -1.53
C GLY A 69 5.09 -3.59 -1.57
N HIS A 70 4.93 -2.75 -2.60
CA HIS A 70 5.54 -1.42 -2.67
C HIS A 70 5.01 -0.51 -1.55
N CYS A 71 3.69 -0.52 -1.33
CA CYS A 71 3.06 0.26 -0.27
C CYS A 71 3.59 -0.13 1.12
N ASN A 72 3.79 -1.43 1.40
CA ASN A 72 4.38 -1.90 2.65
C ASN A 72 5.86 -1.52 2.77
N ALA A 73 6.61 -1.49 1.68
CA ALA A 73 7.99 -1.01 1.68
C ALA A 73 8.05 0.48 2.06
N LEU A 74 7.18 1.31 1.46
CA LEU A 74 7.06 2.73 1.81
C LEU A 74 6.59 2.93 3.26
N ARG A 75 5.67 2.10 3.76
CA ARG A 75 5.27 2.09 5.19
C ARG A 75 6.47 1.82 6.10
N GLN A 76 7.26 0.81 5.78
CA GLN A 76 8.47 0.46 6.56
C GLN A 76 9.49 1.60 6.51
N ALA A 77 9.72 2.18 5.33
CA ALA A 77 10.62 3.32 5.16
C ALA A 77 10.17 4.52 6.00
N ARG A 78 8.88 4.88 5.94
CA ARG A 78 8.30 5.96 6.74
C ARG A 78 8.42 5.74 8.25
N ALA A 79 8.45 4.49 8.71
CA ALA A 79 8.64 4.16 10.13
C ALA A 79 10.09 4.35 10.62
N LEU A 80 11.07 4.49 9.71
CA LEU A 80 12.48 4.75 10.04
C LEU A 80 12.82 6.25 10.12
N GLY A 81 11.85 7.13 9.84
CA GLY A 81 12.01 8.58 9.88
C GLY A 81 10.72 9.29 10.27
N ASP A 82 10.77 10.62 10.29
CA ASP A 82 9.64 11.52 10.55
C ASP A 82 8.98 12.02 9.26
N GLN A 83 9.65 11.91 8.10
CA GLN A 83 9.11 12.23 6.78
C GLN A 83 9.72 11.31 5.71
N LEU A 84 8.92 10.87 4.73
CA LEU A 84 9.36 10.05 3.60
C LEU A 84 9.29 10.83 2.28
N VAL A 85 10.45 11.00 1.65
CA VAL A 85 10.59 11.53 0.30
C VAL A 85 10.80 10.36 -0.67
N VAL A 86 10.05 10.32 -1.76
CA VAL A 86 10.13 9.21 -2.72
C VAL A 86 10.58 9.67 -4.10
N GLY A 87 11.66 9.10 -4.61
CA GLY A 87 12.11 9.31 -5.99
C GLY A 87 11.46 8.34 -6.95
N VAL A 88 10.87 8.85 -8.03
CA VAL A 88 10.29 8.02 -9.08
C VAL A 88 11.19 8.07 -10.31
N VAL A 89 11.75 6.90 -10.67
CA VAL A 89 12.71 6.80 -11.78
C VAL A 89 12.02 7.10 -13.12
N SER A 90 12.67 7.84 -14.02
CA SER A 90 12.10 8.19 -15.34
C SER A 90 11.94 6.96 -16.26
N ASP A 91 11.13 7.09 -17.31
CA ASP A 91 10.92 6.00 -18.27
C ASP A 91 12.23 5.68 -19.04
N GLU A 92 13.02 6.70 -19.37
CA GLU A 92 14.31 6.59 -20.06
C GLU A 92 15.33 5.81 -19.24
N GLU A 93 15.45 6.14 -17.95
CA GLU A 93 16.35 5.47 -17.00
C GLU A 93 15.94 3.99 -16.80
N ILE A 94 14.63 3.71 -16.75
CA ILE A 94 14.12 2.33 -16.64
C ILE A 94 14.45 1.51 -17.90
N ILE A 95 14.25 2.09 -19.08
CA ILE A 95 14.54 1.45 -20.37
C ILE A 95 16.03 1.12 -20.49
N ALA A 96 16.90 2.05 -20.11
CA ALA A 96 18.36 1.88 -20.19
C ALA A 96 18.87 0.74 -19.29
N ASN A 97 18.27 0.56 -18.10
CA ASN A 97 18.80 -0.35 -17.08
C ASN A 97 18.10 -1.72 -17.01
N LYS A 98 16.77 -1.78 -17.25
CA LYS A 98 15.99 -3.03 -17.16
C LYS A 98 15.35 -3.40 -18.48
N GLY A 99 14.52 -2.51 -19.00
CA GLY A 99 13.54 -2.74 -20.06
C GLY A 99 12.29 -1.91 -19.81
N PRO A 100 11.41 -1.73 -20.81
CA PRO A 100 10.35 -0.73 -20.76
C PRO A 100 9.41 -0.94 -19.56
N PRO A 101 8.94 0.13 -18.90
CA PRO A 101 7.87 0.02 -17.92
C PRO A 101 6.52 -0.28 -18.59
N VAL A 102 5.58 -0.86 -17.83
CA VAL A 102 4.18 -1.04 -18.27
C VAL A 102 3.37 0.24 -18.03
N THR A 103 3.69 0.92 -16.93
CA THR A 103 3.03 2.14 -16.48
C THR A 103 3.92 3.36 -16.77
N PRO A 104 3.45 4.35 -17.55
CA PRO A 104 4.22 5.55 -17.86
C PRO A 104 4.47 6.40 -16.61
N LEU A 105 5.52 7.24 -16.64
CA LEU A 105 5.94 8.05 -15.48
C LEU A 105 4.78 8.80 -14.80
N HIS A 106 3.92 9.47 -15.55
CA HIS A 106 2.82 10.26 -14.98
C HIS A 106 1.84 9.40 -14.13
N GLU A 107 1.53 8.17 -14.56
CA GLU A 107 0.69 7.24 -13.79
C GLU A 107 1.42 6.77 -12.53
N ARG A 108 2.73 6.46 -12.63
CA ARG A 108 3.56 6.04 -11.50
C ARG A 108 3.66 7.15 -10.45
N MET A 109 3.78 8.40 -10.88
CA MET A 109 3.77 9.58 -10.01
C MET A 109 2.44 9.73 -9.26
N ILE A 110 1.30 9.54 -9.93
CA ILE A 110 -0.03 9.56 -9.29
C ILE A 110 -0.11 8.48 -8.20
N MET A 111 0.31 7.25 -8.53
CA MET A 111 0.29 6.11 -7.62
C MET A 111 1.13 6.35 -6.37
N VAL A 112 2.38 6.80 -6.53
CA VAL A 112 3.29 7.05 -5.41
C VAL A 112 2.78 8.20 -4.54
N LYS A 113 2.32 9.30 -5.14
CA LYS A 113 1.72 10.43 -4.41
C LYS A 113 0.49 10.00 -3.61
N ALA A 114 -0.28 9.02 -4.08
CA ALA A 114 -1.47 8.56 -3.39
C ALA A 114 -1.19 7.70 -2.15
N VAL A 115 0.02 7.18 -1.97
CA VAL A 115 0.35 6.39 -0.78
C VAL A 115 0.40 7.28 0.46
N LYS A 116 -0.32 6.88 1.52
CA LYS A 116 -0.50 7.70 2.73
C LYS A 116 0.76 7.89 3.59
N TRP A 117 1.78 7.06 3.38
CA TRP A 117 3.07 7.18 4.07
C TRP A 117 4.07 8.07 3.35
N VAL A 118 3.75 8.54 2.14
CA VAL A 118 4.63 9.37 1.31
C VAL A 118 4.35 10.84 1.59
N ASP A 119 5.37 11.62 1.94
CA ASP A 119 5.22 13.05 2.23
C ASP A 119 5.55 13.91 1.00
N GLU A 120 6.58 13.52 0.23
CA GLU A 120 7.07 14.27 -0.92
C GLU A 120 7.49 13.31 -2.04
N VAL A 121 7.35 13.72 -3.31
CA VAL A 121 7.71 12.91 -4.48
C VAL A 121 8.61 13.70 -5.41
N ILE A 122 9.79 13.14 -5.72
CA ILE A 122 10.77 13.69 -6.67
C ILE A 122 10.58 12.95 -8.01
N PRO A 123 10.21 13.66 -9.09
CA PRO A 123 10.19 13.07 -10.43
C PRO A 123 11.61 12.90 -10.97
N ASP A 124 11.75 12.08 -12.01
CA ASP A 124 12.98 11.91 -12.78
C ASP A 124 14.21 11.59 -11.92
N ALA A 125 14.01 10.76 -10.91
CA ALA A 125 15.13 10.26 -10.11
C ALA A 125 16.03 9.37 -10.99
N PRO A 126 17.37 9.46 -10.84
CA PRO A 126 18.27 8.57 -11.55
C PRO A 126 18.08 7.13 -11.06
N TYR A 127 18.42 6.16 -11.91
CA TYR A 127 18.34 4.76 -11.52
C TYR A 127 19.31 4.39 -10.39
N ALA A 128 20.53 4.92 -10.46
CA ALA A 128 21.57 4.75 -9.46
C ALA A 128 21.76 6.05 -8.68
N ILE A 129 22.12 5.94 -7.40
CA ILE A 129 22.49 7.11 -6.61
C ILE A 129 23.86 7.60 -7.09
N THR A 130 23.88 8.64 -7.93
CA THR A 130 25.11 9.31 -8.38
C THR A 130 25.64 10.26 -7.31
N GLU A 131 26.91 10.69 -7.40
CA GLU A 131 27.47 11.66 -6.44
C GLU A 131 26.69 12.98 -6.43
N ASP A 132 26.34 13.50 -7.60
CA ASP A 132 25.62 14.77 -7.71
C ASP A 132 24.20 14.66 -7.16
N PHE A 133 23.51 13.55 -7.45
CA PHE A 133 22.18 13.33 -6.90
C PHE A 133 22.22 13.09 -5.38
N MET A 134 23.23 12.38 -4.88
CA MET A 134 23.43 12.19 -3.44
C MET A 134 23.67 13.52 -2.72
N LYS A 135 24.46 14.43 -3.28
CA LYS A 135 24.61 15.80 -2.76
C LYS A 135 23.27 16.53 -2.76
N LYS A 136 22.51 16.46 -3.85
CA LYS A 136 21.17 17.04 -3.92
C LYS A 136 20.24 16.50 -2.82
N LEU A 137 20.23 15.18 -2.59
CA LEU A 137 19.44 14.56 -1.53
C LEU A 137 19.82 15.10 -0.15
N PHE A 138 21.11 15.22 0.14
CA PHE A 138 21.59 15.59 1.48
C PHE A 138 21.58 17.10 1.74
N ASP A 139 21.95 17.90 0.74
CA ASP A 139 22.15 19.34 0.89
C ASP A 139 20.86 20.11 0.58
N GLU A 140 20.13 19.75 -0.48
CA GLU A 140 18.90 20.45 -0.88
C GLU A 140 17.66 19.84 -0.22
N TYR A 141 17.46 18.52 -0.36
CA TYR A 141 16.28 17.84 0.19
C TYR A 141 16.41 17.51 1.69
N GLN A 142 17.59 17.74 2.28
CA GLN A 142 17.86 17.53 3.70
C GLN A 142 17.55 16.10 4.17
N ILE A 143 17.78 15.11 3.30
CA ILE A 143 17.61 13.69 3.60
C ILE A 143 18.69 13.25 4.58
N ASP A 144 18.31 12.49 5.61
CA ASP A 144 19.18 11.90 6.62
C ASP A 144 19.73 10.52 6.19
N TYR A 145 18.88 9.64 5.65
CA TYR A 145 19.27 8.30 5.19
C TYR A 145 18.48 7.88 3.94
N ILE A 146 19.13 7.09 3.10
CA ILE A 146 18.53 6.41 1.95
C ILE A 146 18.10 5.00 2.39
N ILE A 147 16.91 4.58 2.02
CA ILE A 147 16.30 3.31 2.39
C ILE A 147 16.00 2.52 1.13
N HIS A 148 16.32 1.22 1.14
CA HIS A 148 15.90 0.31 0.09
C HIS A 148 15.58 -1.08 0.68
N GLY A 149 14.89 -1.91 -0.10
CA GLY A 149 14.70 -3.32 0.24
C GLY A 149 16.02 -4.09 0.37
N ASP A 150 15.96 -5.25 1.01
CA ASP A 150 17.04 -6.22 1.13
C ASP A 150 17.33 -7.00 -0.17
N ASP A 151 16.55 -6.73 -1.22
CA ASP A 151 16.78 -7.23 -2.58
C ASP A 151 18.02 -6.60 -3.23
N PRO A 152 18.75 -7.36 -4.06
CA PRO A 152 19.88 -6.84 -4.81
C PRO A 152 19.41 -5.83 -5.87
N CYS A 153 19.94 -4.60 -5.81
CA CYS A 153 19.78 -3.62 -6.88
C CYS A 153 21.11 -3.48 -7.64
N VAL A 154 21.25 -4.30 -8.67
CA VAL A 154 22.48 -4.41 -9.47
C VAL A 154 22.28 -3.70 -10.80
N LEU A 155 23.26 -2.90 -11.20
CA LEU A 155 23.34 -2.24 -12.50
C LEU A 155 23.73 -3.24 -13.61
N PRO A 156 23.55 -2.90 -14.90
CA PRO A 156 23.89 -3.81 -16.00
C PRO A 156 25.35 -4.29 -15.99
N ASP A 157 26.26 -3.53 -15.40
CA ASP A 157 27.69 -3.85 -15.25
C ASP A 157 28.02 -4.72 -14.02
N GLY A 158 27.03 -5.04 -13.19
CA GLY A 158 27.20 -5.84 -11.98
C GLY A 158 27.45 -5.03 -10.70
N THR A 159 27.51 -3.70 -10.78
CA THR A 159 27.75 -2.83 -9.62
C THR A 159 26.48 -2.55 -8.82
N ASP A 160 26.64 -2.18 -7.55
CA ASP A 160 25.53 -1.88 -6.63
C ASP A 160 25.06 -0.43 -6.81
N ALA A 161 23.77 -0.26 -7.15
CA ALA A 161 23.16 1.05 -7.39
C ALA A 161 23.20 2.01 -6.18
N TYR A 162 23.44 1.48 -4.97
CA TYR A 162 23.52 2.22 -3.70
C TYR A 162 24.92 2.19 -3.05
N ALA A 163 25.96 1.80 -3.78
CA ALA A 163 27.33 1.70 -3.26
C ALA A 163 27.80 3.00 -2.58
N LEU A 164 27.51 4.16 -3.18
CA LEU A 164 27.88 5.47 -2.62
C LEU A 164 27.19 5.75 -1.28
N ALA A 165 25.89 5.50 -1.19
CA ALA A 165 25.11 5.69 0.03
C ALA A 165 25.59 4.76 1.17
N LYS A 166 25.94 3.51 0.83
CA LYS A 166 26.52 2.53 1.77
C LYS A 166 27.89 2.99 2.27
N LYS A 167 28.77 3.41 1.36
CA LYS A 167 30.11 3.93 1.70
C LYS A 167 30.04 5.16 2.60
N ALA A 168 29.02 6.01 2.42
CA ALA A 168 28.77 7.17 3.27
C ALA A 168 28.18 6.82 4.66
N GLY A 169 27.82 5.56 4.93
CA GLY A 169 27.15 5.16 6.16
C GLY A 169 25.71 5.67 6.29
N ARG A 170 25.09 6.04 5.16
CA ARG A 170 23.76 6.69 5.10
C ARG A 170 22.72 5.84 4.38
N TYR A 171 22.84 4.53 4.50
CA TYR A 171 21.95 3.54 3.87
C TYR A 171 21.32 2.62 4.93
N LYS A 172 20.03 2.35 4.80
CA LYS A 172 19.29 1.41 5.66
C LYS A 172 18.49 0.42 4.82
N GLN A 173 18.31 -0.78 5.35
CA GLN A 173 17.54 -1.84 4.69
C GLN A 173 16.20 -2.09 5.38
N ILE A 174 15.19 -2.43 4.59
CA ILE A 174 13.88 -2.90 5.04
C ILE A 174 13.59 -4.26 4.41
N LYS A 175 12.72 -5.04 5.04
CA LYS A 175 12.41 -6.40 4.59
C LYS A 175 11.48 -6.37 3.38
N ARG A 176 11.77 -7.20 2.39
CA ARG A 176 10.85 -7.49 1.28
C ARG A 176 9.50 -7.98 1.80
N THR A 177 8.45 -7.64 1.06
CA THR A 177 7.09 -8.13 1.35
C THR A 177 6.85 -9.46 0.64
N GLU A 178 6.60 -10.50 1.42
CA GLU A 178 6.25 -11.84 0.90
C GLU A 178 4.86 -11.88 0.26
N GLY A 179 4.73 -12.66 -0.82
CA GLY A 179 3.46 -12.99 -1.47
C GLY A 179 3.09 -12.13 -2.68
N VAL A 180 3.95 -11.20 -3.12
CA VAL A 180 3.72 -10.41 -4.35
C VAL A 180 5.01 -9.92 -4.99
N SER A 181 5.04 -9.91 -6.32
CA SER A 181 6.02 -9.17 -7.11
C SER A 181 5.43 -8.74 -8.45
N SER A 182 6.00 -7.71 -9.11
CA SER A 182 5.59 -7.34 -10.47
C SER A 182 5.74 -8.50 -11.46
N THR A 183 6.74 -9.38 -11.28
CA THR A 183 6.94 -10.58 -12.11
C THR A 183 5.77 -11.55 -11.96
N ASP A 184 5.38 -11.84 -10.72
CA ASP A 184 4.22 -12.69 -10.39
C ASP A 184 2.92 -12.10 -10.96
N ILE A 185 2.65 -10.82 -10.73
CA ILE A 185 1.46 -10.13 -11.24
C ILE A 185 1.40 -10.17 -12.78
N VAL A 186 2.51 -9.91 -13.48
CA VAL A 186 2.59 -10.03 -14.94
C VAL A 186 2.31 -11.48 -15.39
N GLY A 187 2.87 -12.47 -14.69
CA GLY A 187 2.61 -13.88 -14.94
C GLY A 187 1.13 -14.24 -14.84
N ARG A 188 0.45 -13.78 -13.77
CA ARG A 188 -1.00 -13.97 -13.58
C ARG A 188 -1.79 -13.38 -14.75
N MET A 189 -1.44 -12.18 -15.23
CA MET A 189 -2.11 -11.56 -16.38
C MET A 189 -1.90 -12.31 -17.69
N LEU A 190 -0.68 -12.79 -17.95
CA LEU A 190 -0.37 -13.56 -19.15
C LEU A 190 -1.15 -14.89 -19.20
N LEU A 191 -1.35 -15.54 -18.04
CA LEU A 191 -2.20 -16.73 -17.94
C LEU A 191 -3.67 -16.42 -18.26
N CYS A 192 -4.20 -15.33 -17.72
CA CYS A 192 -5.59 -14.91 -17.95
C CYS A 192 -5.90 -14.63 -19.42
N VAL A 193 -4.93 -14.11 -20.17
CA VAL A 193 -5.07 -13.84 -21.61
C VAL A 193 -5.00 -15.13 -22.42
N ARG A 194 -4.13 -16.06 -22.03
CA ARG A 194 -3.96 -17.34 -22.72
C ARG A 194 -5.20 -18.22 -22.62
N GLU A 195 -5.82 -18.32 -21.45
CA GLU A 195 -7.00 -19.18 -21.26
C GLU A 195 -8.22 -18.68 -22.06
N ARG A 196 -8.38 -17.36 -22.23
CA ARG A 196 -9.37 -16.78 -23.17
C ARG A 196 -9.12 -17.18 -24.62
N SER A 197 -7.87 -17.33 -25.05
CA SER A 197 -7.55 -17.78 -26.42
C SER A 197 -7.74 -19.29 -26.62
N VAL A 198 -7.65 -20.08 -25.54
CA VAL A 198 -7.80 -21.55 -25.56
C VAL A 198 -9.28 -21.96 -25.49
N SER A 199 -10.15 -21.19 -24.83
CA SER A 199 -11.60 -21.42 -24.93
C SER A 199 -12.12 -21.25 -26.37
N ASP A 200 -11.38 -20.54 -27.22
CA ASP A 200 -11.68 -20.35 -28.64
C ASP A 200 -10.91 -21.29 -29.59
N SER A 201 -9.96 -22.12 -29.11
CA SER A 201 -9.18 -23.02 -29.97
C SER A 201 -8.62 -24.26 -29.25
N HIS A 202 -9.05 -25.45 -29.70
CA HIS A 202 -8.54 -26.74 -29.24
C HIS A 202 -7.14 -27.03 -29.79
N SER A 203 -6.10 -26.87 -28.96
CA SER A 203 -4.89 -27.73 -28.89
C SER A 203 -3.74 -26.96 -28.25
N HIS A 204 -3.16 -27.52 -27.19
CA HIS A 204 -1.71 -27.59 -26.86
C HIS A 204 -1.49 -27.73 -25.34
N SER A 205 -1.59 -28.96 -24.86
CA SER A 205 -1.31 -29.38 -23.47
C SER A 205 0.19 -29.43 -23.11
N SER A 206 1.09 -28.95 -23.98
CA SER A 206 2.54 -29.21 -23.85
C SER A 206 3.33 -28.20 -23.03
N LEU A 207 2.78 -27.02 -22.69
CA LEU A 207 3.54 -25.93 -22.04
C LEU A 207 3.24 -25.72 -20.55
N GLN A 208 2.23 -26.37 -19.99
CA GLN A 208 1.93 -26.32 -18.55
C GLN A 208 3.08 -26.87 -17.68
N ARG A 209 3.98 -27.68 -18.28
CA ARG A 209 5.16 -28.23 -17.61
C ARG A 209 6.30 -27.23 -17.36
N GLN A 210 6.40 -26.13 -18.13
CA GLN A 210 7.59 -25.26 -18.05
C GLN A 210 7.59 -24.30 -16.85
N PHE A 211 6.43 -23.93 -16.30
CA PHE A 211 6.33 -23.03 -15.14
C PHE A 211 6.28 -23.75 -13.79
N SER A 212 6.33 -25.09 -13.78
CA SER A 212 6.34 -25.91 -12.57
C SER A 212 7.75 -26.24 -12.05
N HIS A 213 8.81 -25.72 -12.69
CA HIS A 213 10.20 -25.96 -12.29
C HIS A 213 10.84 -24.66 -11.81
N GLY A 214 10.45 -24.25 -10.60
CA GLY A 214 11.00 -23.07 -9.97
C GLY A 214 10.59 -22.87 -8.52
N HIS A 215 10.28 -23.92 -7.76
CA HIS A 215 10.35 -23.98 -6.30
C HIS A 215 10.00 -25.42 -5.86
N ASN A 216 10.74 -25.99 -4.91
CA ASN A 216 10.41 -27.27 -4.30
C ASN A 216 9.04 -27.16 -3.58
N SER A 217 7.99 -27.71 -4.18
CA SER A 217 6.70 -27.97 -3.53
C SER A 217 6.24 -29.40 -3.83
N PRO A 218 5.63 -30.12 -2.86
CA PRO A 218 5.18 -31.49 -3.05
C PRO A 218 4.05 -31.54 -4.09
N LYS A 219 4.06 -32.58 -4.93
CA LYS A 219 2.94 -32.92 -5.82
C LYS A 219 1.71 -33.21 -4.96
N PHE A 220 0.70 -32.35 -5.00
CA PHE A 220 -0.65 -32.73 -4.63
C PHE A 220 -1.41 -33.11 -5.90
N GLU A 221 -1.98 -34.31 -5.89
CA GLU A 221 -2.81 -34.85 -6.97
C GLU A 221 -4.09 -34.02 -7.09
N ASP A 222 -4.38 -33.57 -8.31
CA ASP A 222 -5.56 -32.81 -8.70
C ASP A 222 -6.82 -33.69 -8.52
N GLY A 223 -7.67 -33.27 -7.59
CA GLY A 223 -8.95 -33.92 -7.30
C GLY A 223 -10.00 -32.94 -6.80
N ALA A 224 -10.11 -31.75 -7.39
CA ALA A 224 -11.32 -30.92 -7.31
C ALA A 224 -11.25 -29.76 -8.34
N SER A 225 -12.21 -29.74 -9.24
CA SER A 225 -12.49 -28.63 -10.14
C SER A 225 -12.95 -27.39 -9.36
N SER A 226 -12.05 -26.46 -9.08
CA SER A 226 -12.41 -25.07 -8.77
C SER A 226 -11.82 -24.16 -9.85
N ALA A 227 -12.68 -23.67 -10.75
CA ALA A 227 -12.35 -22.70 -11.79
C ALA A 227 -12.18 -21.29 -11.18
N GLY A 228 -11.10 -21.10 -10.41
CA GLY A 228 -10.66 -19.82 -9.89
C GLY A 228 -9.17 -19.62 -10.16
N THR A 229 -8.75 -18.37 -10.30
CA THR A 229 -7.34 -17.97 -10.49
C THR A 229 -6.43 -18.66 -9.46
N ARG A 230 -5.60 -19.62 -9.92
CA ARG A 230 -4.56 -20.26 -9.10
C ARG A 230 -3.61 -19.20 -8.50
N VAL A 231 -2.92 -19.54 -7.41
CA VAL A 231 -3.30 -19.20 -6.03
C VAL A 231 -2.29 -18.14 -5.60
N SER A 232 -2.73 -16.91 -5.28
CA SER A 232 -1.83 -15.97 -4.61
C SER A 232 -1.25 -16.64 -3.36
N HIS A 233 0.07 -16.64 -3.20
CA HIS A 233 0.73 -17.15 -2.01
C HIS A 233 0.71 -16.14 -0.84
N PHE A 234 -0.06 -15.05 -0.99
CA PHE A 234 -0.23 -14.08 0.07
C PHE A 234 -0.94 -14.71 1.27
N LEU A 235 -0.28 -14.64 2.43
CA LEU A 235 -0.85 -15.05 3.71
C LEU A 235 -1.40 -13.81 4.44
N PRO A 236 -2.74 -13.57 4.40
CA PRO A 236 -3.34 -12.48 5.14
C PRO A 236 -3.20 -12.72 6.65
N THR A 237 -2.93 -11.66 7.40
CA THR A 237 -2.96 -11.69 8.86
C THR A 237 -3.65 -10.43 9.37
N SER A 238 -4.34 -10.52 10.50
CA SER A 238 -4.93 -9.36 11.17
C SER A 238 -3.91 -8.25 11.40
N ARG A 239 -2.66 -8.61 11.76
CA ARG A 239 -1.56 -7.66 11.93
C ARG A 239 -1.24 -6.88 10.66
N ARG A 240 -1.20 -7.53 9.49
CA ARG A 240 -0.96 -6.83 8.20
C ARG A 240 -2.09 -5.86 7.88
N ILE A 241 -3.34 -6.25 8.13
CA ILE A 241 -4.51 -5.37 7.94
C ILE A 241 -4.38 -4.15 8.85
N VAL A 242 -4.14 -4.33 10.15
CA VAL A 242 -3.98 -3.22 11.11
C VAL A 242 -2.82 -2.28 10.74
N GLN A 243 -1.71 -2.80 10.20
CA GLN A 243 -0.60 -1.97 9.72
C GLN A 243 -0.98 -1.08 8.53
N PHE A 244 -2.00 -1.47 7.76
CA PHE A 244 -2.52 -0.75 6.62
C PHE A 244 -3.79 0.04 6.93
N SER A 245 -4.54 -0.28 7.97
CA SER A 245 -5.77 0.42 8.33
C SER A 245 -5.50 1.79 8.95
N ASN A 246 -6.45 2.71 8.81
CA ASN A 246 -6.50 3.90 9.65
C ASN A 246 -7.20 3.52 10.97
N GLY A 247 -6.64 3.94 12.11
CA GLY A 247 -7.19 3.57 13.42
C GLY A 247 -8.36 4.44 13.90
N LYS A 248 -8.96 5.25 13.02
CA LYS A 248 -10.00 6.22 13.38
C LYS A 248 -11.24 5.96 12.52
N GLY A 249 -12.37 5.73 13.17
CA GLY A 249 -13.67 5.70 12.51
C GLY A 249 -14.22 7.11 12.21
N PRO A 250 -15.41 7.19 11.60
CA PRO A 250 -16.08 8.46 11.34
C PRO A 250 -16.41 9.20 12.64
N GLY A 251 -16.42 10.54 12.59
CA GLY A 251 -16.92 11.37 13.69
C GLY A 251 -18.44 11.29 13.82
N PRO A 252 -19.03 11.77 14.95
CA PRO A 252 -20.47 11.64 15.23
C PRO A 252 -21.42 12.21 14.18
N ASP A 253 -20.96 13.18 13.37
CA ASP A 253 -21.73 13.85 12.32
C ASP A 253 -20.99 13.84 10.97
N ALA A 254 -20.05 12.90 10.80
CA ALA A 254 -19.22 12.84 9.59
C ALA A 254 -20.06 12.48 8.36
N ARG A 255 -19.88 13.21 7.26
CA ARG A 255 -20.50 12.83 5.98
C ARG A 255 -19.76 11.64 5.38
N ILE A 256 -20.37 10.46 5.45
CA ILE A 256 -19.78 9.20 4.97
C ILE A 256 -20.09 9.01 3.48
N ILE A 257 -19.04 8.98 2.68
CA ILE A 257 -19.08 8.70 1.24
C ILE A 257 -18.73 7.24 1.03
N TYR A 258 -19.57 6.54 0.26
CA TYR A 258 -19.36 5.15 -0.09
C TYR A 258 -19.12 4.99 -1.59
N ILE A 259 -18.11 4.21 -1.94
CA ILE A 259 -17.82 3.79 -3.31
C ILE A 259 -17.39 2.34 -3.28
N ASP A 260 -17.87 1.52 -4.21
CA ASP A 260 -17.52 0.12 -4.31
C ASP A 260 -17.04 -0.28 -5.69
N GLY A 261 -16.48 -1.48 -5.75
CA GLY A 261 -16.02 -2.07 -7.00
C GLY A 261 -15.05 -3.21 -6.79
N ALA A 262 -14.49 -3.67 -7.92
CA ALA A 262 -13.45 -4.69 -7.89
C ALA A 262 -12.13 -4.15 -7.33
N PHE A 263 -11.70 -2.94 -7.71
CA PHE A 263 -10.36 -2.41 -7.37
C PHE A 263 -9.21 -3.38 -7.67
N ASP A 264 -9.37 -4.19 -8.73
CA ASP A 264 -8.36 -5.15 -9.19
C ASP A 264 -7.21 -4.43 -9.91
N LEU A 265 -5.97 -4.84 -9.62
CA LEU A 265 -4.75 -4.11 -10.00
C LEU A 265 -4.85 -2.60 -9.72
N PHE A 266 -5.10 -2.25 -8.46
CA PHE A 266 -5.27 -0.86 -8.01
C PHE A 266 -4.30 0.12 -8.71
N HIS A 267 -4.84 1.13 -9.39
CA HIS A 267 -4.14 1.91 -10.42
C HIS A 267 -4.55 3.39 -10.43
N ALA A 268 -3.91 4.21 -11.26
CA ALA A 268 -4.08 5.67 -11.26
C ALA A 268 -5.55 6.13 -11.45
N GLY A 269 -6.33 5.42 -12.28
CA GLY A 269 -7.77 5.66 -12.41
C GLY A 269 -8.54 5.50 -11.09
N HIS A 270 -8.27 4.44 -10.32
CA HIS A 270 -8.84 4.24 -8.99
C HIS A 270 -8.40 5.35 -8.02
N VAL A 271 -7.14 5.77 -8.08
CA VAL A 271 -6.64 6.87 -7.23
C VAL A 271 -7.41 8.16 -7.50
N GLU A 272 -7.58 8.55 -8.76
CA GLU A 272 -8.24 9.81 -9.11
C GLU A 272 -9.73 9.81 -8.77
N ILE A 273 -10.44 8.70 -9.00
CA ILE A 273 -11.86 8.63 -8.62
C ILE A 273 -12.04 8.64 -7.10
N LEU A 274 -11.16 7.97 -6.35
CA LEU A 274 -11.18 8.00 -4.88
C LEU A 274 -10.83 9.39 -4.32
N ARG A 275 -9.93 10.13 -4.98
CA ARG A 275 -9.65 11.53 -4.64
C ARG A 275 -10.92 12.39 -4.78
N ARG A 276 -11.64 12.26 -5.91
CA ARG A 276 -12.90 12.97 -6.15
C ARG A 276 -13.98 12.58 -5.13
N ALA A 277 -14.09 11.29 -4.82
CA ALA A 277 -15.05 10.81 -3.81
C ALA A 277 -14.74 11.38 -2.42
N ARG A 278 -13.45 11.42 -2.04
CA ARG A 278 -12.99 11.98 -0.76
C ARG A 278 -13.31 13.47 -0.61
N GLU A 279 -13.34 14.24 -1.71
CA GLU A 279 -13.70 15.67 -1.70
C GLU A 279 -15.18 15.92 -1.34
N LEU A 280 -16.03 14.89 -1.38
CA LEU A 280 -17.46 15.03 -1.11
C LEU A 280 -17.82 14.87 0.38
N GLY A 281 -16.93 14.40 1.25
CA GLY A 281 -17.28 14.20 2.66
C GLY A 281 -16.10 13.94 3.59
N ASP A 282 -16.42 13.77 4.87
CA ASP A 282 -15.45 13.70 5.96
C ASP A 282 -14.89 12.29 6.16
N PHE A 283 -15.49 11.28 5.53
CA PHE A 283 -15.03 9.89 5.58
C PHE A 283 -15.32 9.15 4.28
N LEU A 284 -14.32 8.50 3.69
CA LEU A 284 -14.45 7.66 2.50
C LEU A 284 -14.36 6.18 2.87
N LEU A 285 -15.51 5.50 2.79
CA LEU A 285 -15.67 4.07 2.96
C LEU A 285 -15.65 3.38 1.60
N VAL A 286 -14.76 2.40 1.40
CA VAL A 286 -14.61 1.70 0.12
C VAL A 286 -15.06 0.25 0.21
N GLY A 287 -16.07 -0.13 -0.56
CA GLY A 287 -16.53 -1.51 -0.68
C GLY A 287 -15.68 -2.31 -1.67
N ILE A 288 -15.10 -3.43 -1.25
CA ILE A 288 -14.33 -4.31 -2.12
C ILE A 288 -15.08 -5.62 -2.31
N HIS A 289 -15.61 -5.86 -3.51
CA HIS A 289 -16.32 -7.10 -3.82
C HIS A 289 -15.42 -8.33 -3.66
N ASN A 290 -15.99 -9.46 -3.24
CA ASN A 290 -15.26 -10.73 -3.14
C ASN A 290 -14.85 -11.28 -4.53
N ASP A 291 -13.97 -12.27 -4.53
CA ASP A 291 -13.38 -12.79 -5.78
C ASP A 291 -14.43 -13.49 -6.66
N GLN A 292 -15.40 -14.18 -6.05
CA GLN A 292 -16.48 -14.88 -6.76
C GLN A 292 -17.41 -13.92 -7.50
N THR A 293 -17.81 -12.82 -6.85
CA THR A 293 -18.61 -11.76 -7.46
C THR A 293 -17.87 -11.12 -8.62
N VAL A 294 -16.59 -10.79 -8.44
CA VAL A 294 -15.77 -10.20 -9.52
C VAL A 294 -15.62 -11.19 -10.69
N SER A 295 -15.36 -12.47 -10.41
CA SER A 295 -15.29 -13.52 -11.43
C SER A 295 -16.60 -13.69 -12.19
N ALA A 296 -17.74 -13.69 -11.49
CA ALA A 296 -19.06 -13.84 -12.10
C ALA A 296 -19.41 -12.66 -13.03
N LYS A 297 -19.02 -11.44 -12.65
CA LYS A 297 -19.34 -10.22 -13.40
C LYS A 297 -18.32 -9.87 -14.50
N ARG A 298 -17.03 -10.19 -14.29
CA ARG A 298 -15.92 -9.77 -15.18
C ARG A 298 -15.20 -10.93 -15.87
N GLY A 299 -15.64 -12.17 -15.64
CA GLY A 299 -15.15 -13.40 -16.25
C GLY A 299 -14.25 -14.23 -15.35
N ALA A 300 -14.17 -15.53 -15.63
CA ALA A 300 -13.58 -16.58 -14.78
C ALA A 300 -12.13 -16.36 -14.32
N HIS A 301 -11.36 -15.54 -15.05
CA HIS A 301 -9.96 -15.25 -14.74
C HIS A 301 -9.77 -13.89 -14.05
N ARG A 302 -10.84 -13.29 -13.56
CA ARG A 302 -10.84 -12.09 -12.72
C ARG A 302 -11.25 -12.47 -11.30
N PRO A 303 -10.72 -11.80 -10.27
CA PRO A 303 -9.68 -10.78 -10.32
C PRO A 303 -8.26 -11.37 -10.46
N ILE A 304 -7.30 -10.54 -10.86
CA ILE A 304 -5.87 -10.88 -10.89
C ILE A 304 -5.27 -10.89 -9.48
N MET A 305 -5.71 -9.94 -8.64
CA MET A 305 -5.37 -9.87 -7.23
C MET A 305 -6.55 -10.34 -6.39
N ASN A 306 -6.32 -11.21 -5.42
CA ASN A 306 -7.39 -11.71 -4.56
C ASN A 306 -7.95 -10.60 -3.64
N LEU A 307 -9.06 -10.89 -2.95
CA LEU A 307 -9.75 -9.95 -2.07
C LEU A 307 -8.82 -9.28 -1.04
N HIS A 308 -7.92 -10.04 -0.42
CA HIS A 308 -7.04 -9.50 0.60
C HIS A 308 -5.90 -8.65 0.02
N GLU A 309 -5.35 -9.02 -1.14
CA GLU A 309 -4.34 -8.23 -1.85
C GLU A 309 -4.93 -6.88 -2.32
N ARG A 310 -6.17 -6.90 -2.84
CA ARG A 310 -6.92 -5.69 -3.24
C ARG A 310 -7.21 -4.80 -2.02
N SER A 311 -7.63 -5.40 -0.91
CA SER A 311 -7.87 -4.68 0.35
C SER A 311 -6.64 -3.92 0.84
N LEU A 312 -5.46 -4.56 0.86
CA LEU A 312 -4.23 -3.86 1.24
C LEU A 312 -3.84 -2.75 0.25
N SER A 313 -4.09 -2.97 -1.04
CA SER A 313 -3.79 -1.97 -2.07
C SER A 313 -4.64 -0.71 -1.91
N VAL A 314 -5.95 -0.88 -1.63
CA VAL A 314 -6.89 0.22 -1.39
C VAL A 314 -6.60 0.93 -0.06
N LEU A 315 -6.35 0.18 1.04
CA LEU A 315 -6.05 0.75 2.37
C LEU A 315 -4.75 1.59 2.41
N ALA A 316 -3.84 1.39 1.46
CA ALA A 316 -2.63 2.19 1.33
C ALA A 316 -2.88 3.60 0.76
N CYS A 317 -4.01 3.81 0.09
CA CYS A 317 -4.39 5.07 -0.51
C CYS A 317 -4.76 6.11 0.56
N ARG A 318 -4.19 7.31 0.47
CA ARG A 318 -4.41 8.41 1.43
C ARG A 318 -5.83 8.95 1.44
N TYR A 319 -6.57 8.73 0.36
CA TYR A 319 -7.95 9.22 0.24
C TYR A 319 -8.95 8.28 0.90
N VAL A 320 -8.55 7.05 1.22
CA VAL A 320 -9.42 6.02 1.79
C VAL A 320 -9.28 6.00 3.29
N ASP A 321 -10.42 6.04 3.99
CA ASP A 321 -10.44 5.94 5.44
C ASP A 321 -10.63 4.50 5.91
N GLU A 322 -11.57 3.78 5.30
CA GLU A 322 -11.94 2.41 5.68
C GLU A 322 -12.38 1.56 4.47
N VAL A 323 -12.33 0.23 4.64
CA VAL A 323 -12.68 -0.74 3.60
C VAL A 323 -13.65 -1.78 4.16
N ILE A 324 -14.73 -2.04 3.42
CA ILE A 324 -15.56 -3.25 3.61
C ILE A 324 -14.92 -4.38 2.81
N ILE A 325 -14.31 -5.35 3.51
CA ILE A 325 -13.67 -6.51 2.89
C ILE A 325 -14.75 -7.55 2.54
N GLY A 326 -15.02 -7.72 1.24
CA GLY A 326 -16.07 -8.64 0.78
C GLY A 326 -17.43 -7.97 0.71
N ALA A 327 -17.48 -6.72 0.24
CA ALA A 327 -18.73 -5.98 0.07
C ALA A 327 -19.68 -6.71 -0.90
N PRO A 328 -21.00 -6.71 -0.61
CA PRO A 328 -22.00 -7.29 -1.50
C PRO A 328 -22.02 -6.57 -2.86
N TRP A 329 -22.60 -7.21 -3.88
CA TRP A 329 -22.80 -6.58 -5.19
C TRP A 329 -23.85 -5.46 -5.12
N GLU A 330 -24.95 -5.70 -4.42
CA GLU A 330 -26.02 -4.72 -4.24
C GLU A 330 -25.76 -3.84 -3.00
N VAL A 331 -25.95 -2.53 -3.17
CA VAL A 331 -25.91 -1.58 -2.06
C VAL A 331 -27.26 -1.55 -1.36
N SER A 332 -27.45 -2.49 -0.43
CA SER A 332 -28.70 -2.67 0.30
C SER A 332 -28.98 -1.54 1.31
N ARG A 333 -30.24 -1.41 1.74
CA ARG A 333 -30.64 -0.51 2.84
C ARG A 333 -29.93 -0.85 4.16
N ASP A 334 -29.64 -2.13 4.39
CA ASP A 334 -28.91 -2.60 5.57
C ASP A 334 -27.46 -2.12 5.55
N THR A 335 -26.78 -2.21 4.40
CA THR A 335 -25.44 -1.66 4.20
C THR A 335 -25.43 -0.15 4.47
N ILE A 336 -26.38 0.59 3.88
CA ILE A 336 -26.49 2.05 4.06
C ILE A 336 -26.69 2.41 5.54
N THR A 337 -27.58 1.70 6.23
CA THR A 337 -27.91 1.99 7.64
C THR A 337 -26.79 1.58 8.58
N THR A 338 -26.16 0.43 8.35
CA THR A 338 -25.08 -0.12 9.20
C THR A 338 -23.86 0.80 9.24
N PHE A 339 -23.51 1.38 8.10
CA PHE A 339 -22.34 2.24 7.96
C PHE A 339 -22.69 3.74 7.91
N ASP A 340 -23.94 4.11 8.19
CA ASP A 340 -24.46 5.49 8.16
C ASP A 340 -24.06 6.25 6.87
N ILE A 341 -24.21 5.58 5.72
CA ILE A 341 -23.76 6.09 4.42
C ILE A 341 -24.62 7.30 4.02
N SER A 342 -23.98 8.46 3.87
CA SER A 342 -24.64 9.70 3.48
C SER A 342 -24.76 9.87 1.96
N LEU A 343 -23.80 9.32 1.20
CA LEU A 343 -23.79 9.38 -0.26
C LEU A 343 -23.07 8.16 -0.84
N VAL A 344 -23.68 7.52 -1.83
CA VAL A 344 -23.09 6.48 -2.67
C VAL A 344 -22.63 7.12 -3.98
N VAL A 345 -21.41 6.83 -4.40
CA VAL A 345 -20.84 7.36 -5.64
C VAL A 345 -20.29 6.26 -6.54
N HIS A 346 -20.35 6.48 -7.85
CA HIS A 346 -19.77 5.59 -8.85
C HIS A 346 -19.10 6.40 -9.97
N GLY A 347 -17.98 5.90 -10.51
CA GLY A 347 -17.22 6.58 -11.57
C GLY A 347 -17.84 6.43 -12.97
N THR A 348 -17.49 7.31 -13.91
CA THR A 348 -17.93 7.18 -15.32
C THR A 348 -17.15 6.11 -16.09
N VAL A 349 -15.98 5.70 -15.61
CA VAL A 349 -15.13 4.69 -16.24
C VAL A 349 -15.22 3.36 -15.49
N ALA A 350 -15.81 2.35 -16.14
CA ALA A 350 -15.91 0.98 -15.67
C ALA A 350 -15.74 -0.01 -16.84
N GLU A 351 -15.33 -1.26 -16.55
CA GLU A 351 -15.02 -2.26 -17.58
C GLU A 351 -16.24 -2.98 -18.16
N SER A 352 -17.33 -3.05 -17.40
CA SER A 352 -18.49 -3.89 -17.70
C SER A 352 -19.83 -3.32 -17.25
N ASP A 353 -19.83 -2.22 -16.49
CA ASP A 353 -20.98 -1.89 -15.64
C ASP A 353 -21.79 -0.75 -16.26
N ASP A 354 -22.63 -1.09 -17.24
CA ASP A 354 -23.83 -0.29 -17.51
C ASP A 354 -24.93 -0.75 -16.55
N PHE A 355 -24.71 -0.51 -15.25
CA PHE A 355 -25.62 -0.90 -14.17
C PHE A 355 -27.04 -0.32 -14.36
N GLN A 356 -27.19 0.70 -15.21
CA GLN A 356 -28.48 1.28 -15.58
C GLN A 356 -29.29 0.39 -16.54
N LYS A 357 -28.62 -0.52 -17.26
CA LYS A 357 -29.24 -1.48 -18.20
C LYS A 357 -29.34 -2.89 -17.65
N GLU A 358 -28.73 -3.19 -16.49
CA GLU A 358 -28.89 -4.48 -15.83
C GLU A 358 -30.32 -4.62 -15.29
N GLU A 359 -30.93 -5.81 -15.45
CA GLU A 359 -32.25 -6.11 -14.86
C GLU A 359 -32.24 -5.91 -13.33
N ASP A 360 -31.09 -6.17 -12.69
CA ASP A 360 -30.84 -5.95 -11.27
C ASP A 360 -29.80 -4.84 -11.06
N ASN A 361 -30.24 -3.58 -11.08
CA ASN A 361 -29.37 -2.42 -10.81
C ASN A 361 -28.87 -2.44 -9.34
N PRO A 362 -27.56 -2.65 -9.08
CA PRO A 362 -27.00 -2.73 -7.72
C PRO A 362 -27.15 -1.43 -6.90
N TYR A 363 -27.44 -0.31 -7.56
CA TYR A 363 -27.62 1.01 -6.96
C TYR A 363 -29.09 1.44 -6.91
N ALA A 364 -30.06 0.55 -7.17
CA ALA A 364 -31.49 0.89 -7.14
C ALA A 364 -31.93 1.50 -5.79
N VAL A 365 -31.46 0.94 -4.67
CA VAL A 365 -31.78 1.45 -3.32
C VAL A 365 -31.24 2.86 -3.09
N PRO A 366 -29.93 3.16 -3.24
CA PRO A 366 -29.43 4.52 -3.03
C PRO A 366 -30.01 5.54 -4.03
N ILE A 367 -30.35 5.13 -5.27
CA ILE A 367 -31.07 5.97 -6.22
C ILE A 367 -32.47 6.32 -5.69
N SER A 368 -33.24 5.33 -5.22
CA SER A 368 -34.58 5.57 -4.65
C SER A 368 -34.55 6.47 -3.41
N MET A 369 -33.43 6.46 -2.68
CA MET A 369 -33.18 7.30 -1.50
C MET A 369 -32.62 8.69 -1.85
N SER A 370 -32.38 8.99 -3.13
CA SER A 370 -31.76 10.24 -3.60
C SER A 370 -30.36 10.50 -3.03
N ILE A 371 -29.61 9.43 -2.74
CA ILE A 371 -28.23 9.47 -2.21
C ILE A 371 -27.23 8.81 -3.16
N PHE A 372 -27.51 8.78 -4.45
CA PHE A 372 -26.60 8.24 -5.47
C PHE A 372 -26.10 9.36 -6.39
N GLN A 373 -24.80 9.38 -6.67
CA GLN A 373 -24.19 10.36 -7.57
C GLN A 373 -23.13 9.73 -8.48
N ILE A 374 -23.17 10.06 -9.77
CA ILE A 374 -22.10 9.72 -10.70
C ILE A 374 -21.01 10.78 -10.65
N LEU A 375 -19.76 10.32 -10.58
CA LEU A 375 -18.57 11.14 -10.61
C LEU A 375 -17.82 10.93 -11.91
N ASP A 376 -17.42 12.02 -12.55
CA ASP A 376 -16.57 11.96 -13.73
C ASP A 376 -15.17 11.43 -13.36
N SER A 377 -14.78 10.31 -13.98
CA SER A 377 -13.48 9.67 -13.83
C SER A 377 -12.44 10.43 -14.65
N PRO A 378 -11.42 11.06 -14.03
CA PRO A 378 -10.45 11.88 -14.76
C PRO A 378 -9.52 11.10 -15.71
N LEU A 379 -9.45 9.77 -15.55
CA LEU A 379 -8.62 8.88 -16.34
C LEU A 379 -9.46 7.70 -16.84
N ASP A 380 -9.20 7.27 -18.07
CA ASP A 380 -9.87 6.16 -18.76
C ASP A 380 -9.19 4.79 -18.54
N ILE A 381 -8.16 4.75 -17.69
CA ILE A 381 -7.41 3.53 -17.39
C ILE A 381 -8.27 2.53 -16.62
N THR A 382 -8.25 1.29 -17.09
CA THR A 382 -8.89 0.14 -16.46
C THR A 382 -7.90 -1.03 -16.32
N THR A 383 -8.26 -2.01 -15.50
CA THR A 383 -7.54 -3.27 -15.36
C THR A 383 -7.31 -3.96 -16.73
N SER A 384 -8.24 -3.84 -17.68
CA SER A 384 -8.15 -4.38 -19.04
C SER A 384 -7.24 -3.56 -19.93
N THR A 385 -7.20 -2.23 -19.77
CA THR A 385 -6.18 -1.39 -20.42
C THR A 385 -4.77 -1.78 -19.98
N ILE A 386 -4.56 -2.02 -18.68
CA ILE A 386 -3.28 -2.50 -18.15
C ILE A 386 -2.91 -3.87 -18.74
N ILE A 387 -3.85 -4.82 -18.77
CA ILE A 387 -3.61 -6.12 -19.39
C ILE A 387 -3.23 -5.97 -20.86
N ARG A 388 -3.95 -5.14 -21.63
CA ARG A 388 -3.64 -4.90 -23.05
C ARG A 388 -2.22 -4.37 -23.25
N ARG A 389 -1.76 -3.44 -22.39
CA ARG A 389 -0.37 -2.93 -22.43
C ARG A 389 0.65 -4.06 -22.26
N ILE A 390 0.39 -4.99 -21.34
CA ILE A 390 1.26 -6.16 -21.09
C ILE A 390 1.28 -7.10 -22.28
N VAL A 391 0.10 -7.45 -22.81
CA VAL A 391 -0.02 -8.38 -23.95
C VAL A 391 0.64 -7.81 -25.21
N ALA A 392 0.44 -6.53 -25.48
CA ALA A 392 1.01 -5.86 -26.65
C ALA A 392 2.55 -5.91 -26.68
N ASN A 393 3.20 -5.97 -25.52
CA ASN A 393 4.67 -6.03 -25.43
C ASN A 393 5.15 -7.31 -24.71
N HIS A 394 4.40 -8.42 -24.84
CA HIS A 394 4.64 -9.65 -24.07
C HIS A 394 6.08 -10.19 -24.23
N GLU A 395 6.66 -10.17 -25.43
CA GLU A 395 8.04 -10.64 -25.68
C GLU A 395 9.06 -9.81 -24.90
N ALA A 396 8.90 -8.48 -24.91
CA ALA A 396 9.79 -7.57 -24.19
C ALA A 396 9.71 -7.79 -22.67
N TYR A 397 8.50 -7.99 -22.14
CA TYR A 397 8.30 -8.24 -20.71
C TYR A 397 8.79 -9.63 -20.29
N GLN A 398 8.60 -10.66 -21.12
CA GLN A 398 9.16 -11.99 -20.86
C GLN A 398 10.69 -11.93 -20.81
N LYS A 399 11.34 -11.29 -21.80
CA LYS A 399 12.79 -11.14 -21.83
C LYS A 399 13.31 -10.37 -20.61
N ARG A 400 12.62 -9.30 -20.20
CA ARG A 400 12.93 -8.52 -18.99
C ARG A 400 12.85 -9.39 -17.73
N ASN A 401 11.79 -10.17 -17.57
CA ASN A 401 11.58 -11.02 -16.40
C ASN A 401 12.63 -12.15 -16.31
N LEU A 402 12.95 -12.80 -17.44
CA LEU A 402 14.01 -13.82 -17.50
C LEU A 402 15.38 -13.26 -17.10
N LYS A 403 15.72 -12.05 -17.57
CA LYS A 403 16.97 -11.38 -17.20
C LYS A 403 17.03 -11.10 -15.69
N LYS A 404 15.91 -10.65 -15.11
CA LYS A 404 15.80 -10.37 -13.67
C LYS A 404 15.96 -11.63 -12.84
N GLU A 405 15.24 -12.70 -13.17
CA GLU A 405 15.33 -14.00 -12.46
C GLU A 405 16.75 -14.56 -12.51
N ALA A 406 17.43 -14.48 -13.65
CA ALA A 406 18.83 -14.90 -13.79
C ALA A 406 19.78 -14.07 -12.90
N SER A 407 19.57 -12.75 -12.82
CA SER A 407 20.35 -11.85 -11.97
C SER A 407 20.14 -12.14 -10.47
N GLU A 408 18.89 -12.34 -10.05
CA GLU A 408 18.53 -12.69 -8.66
C GLU A 408 19.14 -14.04 -8.28
N LYS A 409 19.00 -15.06 -9.13
CA LYS A 409 19.60 -16.38 -8.92
C LYS A 409 21.13 -16.29 -8.76
N LYS A 410 21.81 -15.59 -9.67
CA LYS A 410 23.26 -15.38 -9.60
C LYS A 410 23.67 -14.68 -8.29
N TYR A 411 22.92 -13.67 -7.86
CA TYR A 411 23.18 -12.98 -6.60
C TYR A 411 23.06 -13.92 -5.40
N TYR A 412 22.00 -14.72 -5.31
CA TYR A 412 21.79 -15.65 -4.19
C TYR A 412 22.80 -16.81 -4.20
N GLU A 413 23.22 -17.30 -5.36
CA GLU A 413 24.29 -18.32 -5.48
C GLU A 413 25.66 -17.78 -5.05
N GLN A 414 25.93 -16.49 -5.30
CA GLN A 414 27.18 -15.83 -4.92
C GLN A 414 27.20 -15.32 -3.48
N LYS A 415 26.04 -15.32 -2.80
CA LYS A 415 25.91 -14.84 -1.42
C LYS A 415 26.55 -15.84 -0.46
N SER A 416 27.82 -15.61 -0.14
CA SER A 416 28.44 -16.14 1.08
C SER A 416 27.76 -15.45 2.27
N PHE A 417 27.35 -16.21 3.28
CA PHE A 417 26.61 -15.71 4.45
C PHE A 417 27.14 -14.36 4.95
N VAL A 418 26.27 -13.35 4.99
CA VAL A 418 26.52 -12.11 5.73
C VAL A 418 25.96 -12.35 7.13
N THR A 419 26.86 -12.44 8.11
CA THR A 419 26.53 -12.40 9.54
C THR A 419 25.70 -11.16 9.84
N GLY A 420 24.69 -11.32 10.70
CA GLY A 420 23.77 -10.24 11.05
C GLY A 420 24.43 -9.08 11.78
N ASP A 421 23.69 -7.97 11.82
CA ASP A 421 23.69 -7.00 12.90
C ASP A 421 22.27 -6.92 13.48
#